data_AF-A0A388Q7K7-F1
#
_entry.id   AF-A0A388Q7K7-F1
#
_cell.length_a   1.000
_cell.length_b   1.000
_cell.length_c   1.000
_cell.angle_alpha   90.00
_cell.angle_beta   90.00
_cell.angle_gamma   90.00
#
_symmetry.space_group_name_H-M   'P 1'
#
loop_
_entity.id
_entity.type
_entity.pdbx_description
1 polymer ?
#
loop_
_entity_poly.entity_id
_entity_poly.type
_entity_poly.pdbx_seq_one_letter_code
_entity_poly.pdbx_strand_id
1 'polypeptide(L)'
;GYSIFMLAGIHENRFKTFIAHDGLFDLKSWYGTTEELWFANWDIGGNYWDGDKAADKSYEKYSPSNFIDKWNTPIMVYQAEKIIVYR
;
A
#
# COMPACT_ATOMS: atom_id res chain seq x y z
N GLY A 1 -5.30 4.59 5.23
CA GLY A 1 -3.96 5.06 4.82
C GLY A 1 -3.55 4.66 3.40
N TYR A 2 -4.03 3.53 2.87
CA TYR A 2 -3.64 2.99 1.55
C TYR A 2 -3.63 4.03 0.41
N SER A 3 -4.73 4.76 0.22
CA SER A 3 -4.83 5.74 -0.87
C SER A 3 -3.81 6.87 -0.75
N ILE A 4 -3.38 7.24 0.46
CA ILE A 4 -2.36 8.25 0.68
C ILE A 4 -0.99 7.74 0.22
N PHE A 5 -0.66 6.49 0.53
CA PHE A 5 0.57 5.86 0.06
C PHE A 5 0.60 5.72 -1.47
N MET A 6 -0.54 5.37 -2.09
CA MET A 6 -0.64 5.39 -3.56
C MET A 6 -0.47 6.80 -4.12
N LEU A 7 -1.18 7.79 -3.57
CA LEU A 7 -1.13 9.18 -4.03
C LEU A 7 0.29 9.75 -3.93
N ALA A 8 1.05 9.41 -2.89
CA ALA A 8 2.44 9.83 -2.75
C ALA A 8 3.34 9.41 -3.94
N GLY A 9 2.97 8.35 -4.67
CA GLY A 9 3.69 7.91 -5.87
C GLY A 9 3.21 8.53 -7.18
N ILE A 10 2.06 9.22 -7.21
CA ILE A 10 1.41 9.70 -8.46
C ILE A 10 0.92 11.15 -8.42
N HIS A 11 1.15 11.89 -7.33
CA HIS A 11 0.51 13.20 -7.13
C HIS A 11 1.12 14.39 -7.88
N GLU A 12 2.20 14.20 -8.64
CA GLU A 12 2.81 15.25 -9.49
C GLU A 12 3.06 16.59 -8.75
N ASN A 13 3.62 16.55 -7.54
CA ASN A 13 3.89 17.75 -6.71
C ASN A 13 2.65 18.56 -6.31
N ARG A 14 1.45 18.02 -6.46
CA ARG A 14 0.19 18.69 -6.09
C ARG A 14 0.05 18.99 -4.59
N PHE A 15 0.56 18.11 -3.74
CA PHE A 15 0.42 18.19 -2.29
C PHE A 15 1.76 18.50 -1.64
N LYS A 16 1.72 19.22 -0.51
CA LYS A 16 2.91 19.61 0.27
C LYS A 16 3.21 18.72 1.47
N THR A 17 2.22 17.96 1.91
CA THR A 17 2.35 17.02 3.03
C THR A 17 1.21 16.01 2.94
N PHE A 18 1.46 14.81 3.48
CA PHE A 18 0.46 13.77 3.62
C PHE A 18 0.36 13.27 5.06
N ILE A 19 -0.82 12.77 5.42
CA ILE A 19 -1.07 12.07 6.68
C ILE A 19 -1.73 10.73 6.32
N ALA A 20 -1.06 9.63 6.64
CA ALA A 20 -1.59 8.29 6.45
C ALA A 20 -1.93 7.66 7.81
N HIS A 21 -3.16 7.17 7.95
CA HIS A 21 -3.64 6.47 9.14
C HIS A 21 -3.96 5.02 8.81
N ASP A 22 -3.38 4.06 9.55
CA ASP A 22 -3.57 2.60 9.44
C ASP A 22 -3.77 2.13 7.98
N GLY A 23 -2.75 2.36 7.14
CA GLY A 23 -2.82 2.09 5.72
C GLY A 23 -2.16 0.80 5.31
N LEU A 24 -2.74 0.09 4.34
CA LEU A 24 -2.05 -0.95 3.61
C LEU A 24 -0.89 -0.33 2.83
N PHE A 25 0.35 -0.70 3.19
CA PHE A 25 1.55 -0.21 2.52
C PHE A 25 2.10 -1.23 1.52
N ASP A 26 2.09 -2.52 1.88
CA ASP A 26 2.54 -3.61 1.03
C ASP A 26 1.49 -4.73 0.99
N LEU A 27 0.97 -5.02 -0.20
CA LEU A 27 -0.11 -5.99 -0.36
C LEU A 27 0.35 -7.43 -0.09
N LYS A 28 1.62 -7.76 -0.38
CA LYS A 28 2.17 -9.11 -0.12
C LYS A 28 2.26 -9.38 1.37
N SER A 29 2.81 -8.42 2.13
CA SER A 29 2.85 -8.47 3.58
C SER A 29 1.44 -8.54 4.16
N TRP A 30 0.51 -7.71 3.68
CA TRP A 30 -0.87 -7.71 4.17
C TRP A 30 -1.56 -9.06 3.99
N TYR A 31 -1.46 -9.66 2.80
CA TYR A 31 -2.10 -10.95 2.51
C TYR A 31 -1.63 -12.05 3.48
N GLY A 32 -0.35 -12.04 3.86
CA GLY A 32 0.20 -13.01 4.83
C GLY A 32 -0.22 -12.77 6.28
N THR A 33 -0.74 -11.58 6.62
CA THR A 33 -1.06 -11.19 8.00
C THR A 33 -2.54 -10.98 8.28
N THR A 34 -3.36 -10.86 7.23
CA THR A 34 -4.79 -10.57 7.38
C THR A 34 -5.56 -11.80 7.87
N GLU A 35 -6.48 -11.60 8.80
CA GLU A 35 -7.44 -12.63 9.21
C GLU A 35 -8.62 -12.72 8.24
N GLU A 36 -8.79 -11.71 7.37
CA GLU A 36 -9.95 -11.57 6.49
C GLU A 36 -9.66 -12.05 5.06
N LEU A 37 -9.25 -13.31 4.90
CA LEU A 37 -8.83 -13.90 3.62
C LEU A 37 -9.91 -13.85 2.52
N TRP A 38 -11.19 -13.78 2.88
CA TRP A 38 -12.27 -13.67 1.90
C TRP A 38 -12.14 -12.39 1.05
N PHE A 39 -11.95 -11.23 1.70
CA PHE A 39 -11.74 -9.96 0.99
C PHE A 39 -10.43 -9.98 0.21
N ALA A 40 -9.39 -10.55 0.80
CA ALA A 40 -8.10 -10.68 0.14
C ALA A 40 -8.22 -11.48 -1.17
N ASN A 41 -8.90 -12.62 -1.16
CA ASN A 41 -9.08 -13.39 -2.39
C ASN A 41 -9.96 -12.70 -3.42
N TRP A 42 -11.00 -11.99 -2.96
CA TRP A 42 -11.94 -11.32 -3.86
C TRP A 42 -11.36 -10.06 -4.52
N ASP A 43 -10.69 -9.20 -3.74
CA ASP A 43 -10.25 -7.88 -4.21
C ASP A 43 -8.93 -7.92 -4.98
N ILE A 44 -7.94 -8.65 -4.47
CA ILE A 44 -6.62 -8.72 -5.12
C ILE A 44 -6.46 -9.95 -6.01
N GLY A 45 -7.40 -10.91 -5.98
CA GLY A 45 -7.43 -12.06 -6.88
C GLY A 45 -6.68 -13.29 -6.37
N GLY A 46 -6.33 -13.32 -5.09
CA GLY A 46 -5.67 -14.47 -4.45
C GLY A 46 -4.27 -14.19 -3.91
N ASN A 47 -3.59 -15.25 -3.52
CA ASN A 47 -2.23 -15.26 -3.00
C ASN A 47 -1.18 -14.97 -4.08
N TYR A 48 -0.12 -14.24 -3.72
CA TYR A 48 0.93 -13.83 -4.65
C TYR A 48 1.87 -14.98 -5.11
N TRP A 49 1.72 -16.18 -4.55
CA TRP A 49 2.62 -17.32 -4.83
C TRP A 49 2.01 -18.42 -5.70
N ASP A 50 0.70 -18.41 -5.96
CA ASP A 50 0.05 -19.44 -6.81
C ASP A 50 0.15 -19.16 -8.32
N GLY A 51 0.77 -18.05 -8.71
CA GLY A 51 1.03 -17.72 -10.12
C GLY A 51 -0.23 -17.40 -10.94
N ASP A 52 -1.32 -16.98 -10.28
CA ASP A 52 -2.49 -16.44 -10.97
C ASP A 52 -2.17 -15.04 -11.52
N LYS A 53 -2.34 -14.87 -12.83
CA LYS A 53 -2.10 -13.60 -13.54
C LYS A 53 -2.99 -12.45 -13.06
N ALA A 54 -4.16 -12.73 -12.50
CA ALA A 54 -5.03 -11.72 -11.91
C ALA A 54 -4.41 -11.18 -10.61
N ALA A 55 -3.97 -12.09 -9.73
CA ALA A 55 -3.28 -11.78 -8.49
C ALA A 55 -1.98 -11.01 -8.75
N ASP A 56 -1.13 -11.49 -9.66
CA ASP A 56 0.16 -10.89 -10.00
C ASP A 56 0.03 -9.40 -10.34
N LYS A 57 -0.95 -9.05 -11.20
CA LYS A 57 -1.22 -7.66 -11.58
C LYS A 57 -1.60 -6.79 -10.38
N SER A 58 -2.35 -7.34 -9.43
CA SER A 58 -2.76 -6.60 -8.25
C SER A 58 -1.58 -6.26 -7.35
N TYR A 59 -0.72 -7.24 -7.07
CA TYR A 59 0.48 -7.03 -6.26
C TYR A 59 1.52 -6.14 -6.94
N GLU A 60 1.61 -6.16 -8.28
CA GLU A 60 2.53 -5.30 -9.03
C GLU A 60 2.03 -3.85 -9.15
N LYS A 61 0.75 -3.64 -9.48
CA LYS A 61 0.24 -2.30 -9.82
C LYS A 61 -0.39 -1.57 -8.66
N TYR A 62 -0.93 -2.28 -7.69
CA TYR A 62 -1.74 -1.71 -6.62
C TYR A 62 -1.05 -1.79 -5.25
N SER A 63 0.21 -2.25 -5.18
CA SER A 63 0.99 -2.19 -3.95
C SER A 63 1.73 -0.84 -3.84
N PRO A 64 1.44 0.01 -2.83
CA PRO A 64 2.09 1.31 -2.68
C PRO A 64 3.61 1.22 -2.52
N SER A 65 4.10 0.14 -1.89
CA SER A 65 5.52 -0.16 -1.73
C SER A 65 6.32 -0.12 -3.04
N ASN A 66 5.67 -0.41 -4.18
CA ASN A 66 6.31 -0.42 -5.50
C ASN A 66 6.55 0.98 -6.09
N PHE A 67 6.09 2.05 -5.44
CA PHE A 67 6.20 3.43 -5.92
C PHE A 67 6.99 4.35 -4.99
N ILE A 68 7.69 3.78 -4.00
CA ILE A 68 8.42 4.55 -2.99
C ILE A 68 9.53 5.43 -3.58
N ASP A 69 10.10 5.03 -4.71
CA ASP A 69 11.10 5.77 -5.47
C ASP A 69 10.57 7.11 -6.01
N LYS A 70 9.23 7.25 -6.12
CA LYS A 70 8.56 8.46 -6.61
C LYS A 70 8.12 9.40 -5.49
N TRP A 71 8.21 8.97 -4.24
CA TRP A 71 7.75 9.78 -3.11
C TRP A 71 8.71 10.95 -2.90
N ASN A 72 8.16 12.16 -2.94
CA ASN A 72 8.95 13.39 -2.87
C ASN A 72 8.40 14.41 -1.85
N THR A 73 7.36 14.02 -1.12
CA THR A 73 6.62 14.88 -0.20
C THR A 73 6.57 14.18 1.16
N PRO A 74 6.84 14.89 2.27
CA PRO A 74 6.81 14.30 3.61
C PRO A 74 5.47 13.65 3.93
N ILE A 75 5.53 12.48 4.59
CA ILE A 75 4.35 11.72 5.01
C ILE A 75 4.46 11.42 6.50
N MET A 76 3.44 11.84 7.24
CA MET A 76 3.24 11.40 8.62
C MET A 76 2.43 10.11 8.63
N VAL A 77 2.96 9.04 9.24
CA VAL A 77 2.26 7.75 9.36
C VAL A 77 1.85 7.53 10.81
N TYR A 78 0.54 7.41 11.00
CA TYR A 78 -0.07 6.90 12.22
C TYR A 78 -0.44 5.44 11.99
N GLN A 79 0.27 4.55 12.66
CA GLN A 79 -0.17 3.17 12.86
C GLN A 79 -0.51 3.04 14.35
N ALA A 80 -1.63 2.41 14.72
CA ALA A 80 -2.12 2.33 16.10
C ALA A 80 -1.01 2.40 17.20
N GLU A 81 -0.12 1.41 17.30
CA GLU A 81 0.93 1.35 18.34
C GLU A 81 2.24 2.06 17.97
N LYS A 82 2.36 2.68 16.79
CA LYS A 82 3.64 3.19 16.28
C LYS A 82 3.48 4.39 15.33
N ILE A 83 4.16 5.49 15.67
CA ILE A 83 4.31 6.65 14.79
C ILE A 83 5.64 6.55 14.05
N ILE A 84 5.62 6.68 12.72
CA ILE A 84 6.81 6.70 11.86
C ILE A 84 6.73 7.91 10.93
N VAL A 85 7.82 8.66 10.79
CA VAL A 85 7.93 9.81 9.88
C VAL A 85 8.95 9.48 8.78
N TYR A 86 8.53 9.55 7.52
CA TYR A 86 9.40 9.40 6.37
C TYR A 86 9.74 10.79 5.80
N ARG A 87 11.02 11.01 5.50
CA ARG A 87 11.54 12.23 4.84
C ARG A 87 12.06 11.90 3.47
#